data_AF-A0A352PQW3-F1
#
_entry.id   AF-A0A352PQW3-F1
#
_cell.length_a   1.000
_cell.length_b   1.000
_cell.length_c   1.000
_cell.angle_alpha   90.00
_cell.angle_beta   90.00
_cell.angle_gamma   90.00
#
_symmetry.space_group_name_H-M   'P 1'
#
loop_
_entity.id
_entity.type
_entity.pdbx_description
1 polymer ?
#
loop_
_entity_poly.entity_id
_entity_poly.type
_entity_poly.pdbx_seq_one_letter_code
_entity_poly.pdbx_strand_id
1 'polypeptide(L)'
;VRSRLPRISLGTVYRNLEGLAAQGLIQKVEGGGTQRRFDGNPMPHYHVRCMGCGKVEDIPGETDPKLDNMVKTLSDYEIWGHRLEFIGMCPQCRTDADSHSPQVHPEALDLITPGETPGADGGRV
;
A
#
# COMPACT_ATOMS: atom_id res chain seq x y z
N VAL A 1 17.81 -3.98 -14.23
CA VAL A 1 17.25 -4.16 -15.60
C VAL A 1 18.01 -3.35 -16.65
N ARG A 2 18.08 -2.01 -16.57
CA ARG A 2 18.78 -1.17 -17.56
C ARG A 2 20.25 -1.56 -17.82
N SER A 3 20.96 -2.05 -16.81
CA SER A 3 22.34 -2.53 -16.96
C SER A 3 22.48 -3.76 -17.87
N ARG A 4 21.47 -4.63 -17.93
CA ARG A 4 21.47 -5.85 -18.76
C ARG A 4 20.68 -5.68 -20.07
N LEU A 5 19.64 -4.85 -20.06
CA LEU A 5 18.77 -4.57 -21.21
C LEU A 5 18.61 -3.04 -21.36
N PRO A 6 19.60 -2.33 -21.93
CA PRO A 6 19.60 -0.86 -21.94
C PRO A 6 18.53 -0.25 -22.86
N ARG A 7 18.06 -0.99 -23.87
CA ARG A 7 17.04 -0.53 -24.84
C ARG A 7 15.60 -0.86 -24.43
N ILE A 8 15.38 -1.55 -23.31
CA ILE A 8 14.01 -1.89 -22.90
C ILE A 8 13.27 -0.63 -22.42
N SER A 9 12.07 -0.41 -22.94
CA SER A 9 11.24 0.71 -22.48
C SER A 9 10.62 0.41 -21.12
N LEU A 10 10.41 1.46 -20.33
CA LEU A 10 9.73 1.34 -19.04
C LEU A 10 8.32 0.74 -19.18
N GLY A 11 7.59 1.14 -20.24
CA GLY A 11 6.28 0.56 -20.55
C GLY A 11 6.32 -0.94 -20.83
N THR A 12 7.41 -1.46 -21.41
CA THR A 12 7.58 -2.92 -21.60
C THR A 12 7.78 -3.62 -20.27
N VAL A 13 8.56 -3.04 -19.35
CA VAL A 13 8.75 -3.59 -18.00
C VAL A 13 7.41 -3.66 -17.28
N TYR A 14 6.66 -2.55 -17.23
CA TYR A 14 5.36 -2.53 -16.56
C TYR A 14 4.35 -3.49 -17.17
N ARG A 15 4.23 -3.58 -18.50
CA ARG A 15 3.33 -4.57 -19.13
C ARG A 15 3.62 -6.01 -18.72
N ASN A 16 4.91 -6.37 -18.60
CA ASN A 16 5.27 -7.71 -18.14
C ASN A 16 4.94 -7.92 -16.65
N LEU A 17 5.23 -6.93 -15.80
CA LEU A 17 4.86 -6.98 -14.38
C LEU A 17 3.34 -7.10 -14.18
N GLU A 18 2.55 -6.34 -14.94
CA GLU A 18 1.08 -6.45 -14.95
C GLU A 18 0.63 -7.85 -15.37
N GLY A 19 1.26 -8.44 -16.39
CA GLY A 19 0.96 -9.80 -16.83
C GLY A 19 1.30 -10.87 -15.78
N LEU A 20 2.46 -10.74 -15.12
CA LEU A 20 2.86 -11.63 -14.02
C LEU A 20 1.90 -11.50 -12.83
N ALA A 21 1.46 -10.28 -12.51
CA ALA A 21 0.51 -10.04 -11.43
C ALA A 21 -0.88 -10.63 -11.75
N ALA A 22 -1.34 -10.49 -12.99
CA ALA A 22 -2.60 -11.09 -13.45
C ALA A 22 -2.56 -12.63 -13.40
N GLN A 23 -1.39 -13.24 -13.49
CA GLN A 23 -1.18 -14.68 -13.34
C GLN A 23 -0.98 -15.11 -11.88
N GLY A 24 -0.99 -14.18 -10.91
CA GLY A 24 -0.74 -14.48 -9.50
C GLY A 24 0.70 -14.88 -9.18
N LEU A 25 1.65 -14.64 -10.09
CA LEU A 25 3.07 -14.97 -9.88
C LEU A 25 3.79 -13.91 -9.03
N ILE A 26 3.27 -12.69 -9.02
CA ILE A 26 3.73 -11.55 -8.23
C ILE A 26 2.51 -10.79 -7.71
N GLN A 27 2.69 -9.99 -6.67
CA GLN A 27 1.64 -9.16 -6.09
C GLN A 27 1.77 -7.69 -6.54
N LYS A 28 0.64 -6.99 -6.67
CA LYS A 28 0.65 -5.52 -6.76
C LYS A 28 0.65 -4.91 -5.36
N VAL A 29 1.63 -4.05 -5.12
CA VAL A 29 1.69 -3.24 -3.90
C VAL A 29 1.17 -1.85 -4.22
N GLU A 30 -0.15 -1.72 -4.25
CA GLU A 30 -0.85 -0.42 -4.24
C GLU A 30 -0.72 0.26 -2.87
N GLY A 31 0.46 0.80 -2.55
CA GLY A 31 0.53 1.88 -1.55
C GLY A 31 -0.20 3.08 -2.13
N GLY A 32 -0.99 3.80 -1.32
CA GLY A 32 -1.94 4.84 -1.74
C GLY A 32 -1.33 6.08 -2.43
N GLY A 33 -0.58 5.89 -3.52
CA GLY A 33 0.01 6.95 -4.31
C GLY A 33 0.21 6.58 -5.79
N THR A 34 0.84 7.49 -6.54
CA THR A 34 0.96 7.38 -8.01
C THR A 34 1.91 6.29 -8.51
N GLN A 35 2.77 5.75 -7.65
CA GLN A 35 3.82 4.81 -8.06
C GLN A 35 3.36 3.35 -7.90
N ARG A 36 3.15 2.67 -9.02
CA ARG A 36 2.89 1.23 -9.06
C ARG A 36 4.10 0.44 -8.57
N ARG A 37 3.96 -0.26 -7.46
CA ARG A 37 4.95 -1.20 -6.92
C ARG A 37 4.48 -2.63 -7.11
N PHE A 38 5.42 -3.53 -7.29
CA PHE A 38 5.19 -4.96 -7.47
C PHE A 38 6.07 -5.72 -6.48
N ASP A 39 5.51 -6.74 -5.85
CA ASP A 39 6.19 -7.63 -4.93
C ASP A 39 6.39 -9.00 -5.60
N GLY A 40 7.61 -9.53 -5.55
CA GLY A 40 7.91 -10.86 -6.07
C GLY A 40 7.30 -11.99 -5.24
N ASN A 41 6.90 -11.72 -4.00
CA ASN A 41 6.19 -12.66 -3.16
C ASN A 41 4.68 -12.54 -3.42
N PRO A 42 4.03 -13.57 -3.99
CA PRO A 42 2.59 -13.54 -4.24
C PRO A 42 1.76 -13.86 -2.99
N MET A 43 2.37 -14.36 -1.91
CA MET A 43 1.66 -14.72 -0.68
C MET A 43 1.26 -13.48 0.10
N PRO A 44 0.06 -13.40 0.69
CA PRO A 44 -0.33 -12.30 1.56
C PRO A 44 0.67 -12.11 2.72
N HIS A 45 1.18 -10.89 2.87
CA HIS A 45 2.04 -10.48 3.96
C HIS A 45 1.88 -8.97 4.20
N TYR A 46 2.35 -8.50 5.35
CA TYR A 46 2.29 -7.09 5.70
C TYR A 46 3.61 -6.39 5.40
N HIS A 47 3.49 -5.11 5.06
CA HIS A 47 4.62 -4.22 4.81
C HIS A 47 4.71 -3.16 5.89
N VAL A 48 5.93 -2.75 6.24
CA VAL A 48 6.20 -1.50 6.96
C VAL A 48 6.95 -0.53 6.05
N ARG A 49 6.45 0.70 5.95
CA ARG A 49 7.02 1.79 5.16
C ARG A 49 7.64 2.84 6.07
N CYS A 50 8.88 3.20 5.80
CA CYS A 50 9.57 4.29 6.46
C CYS A 50 9.14 5.65 5.86
N MET A 51 8.72 6.59 6.71
CA MET A 51 8.38 7.97 6.34
C MET A 51 9.60 8.80 5.94
N GLY A 52 10.78 8.53 6.52
CA GLY A 52 12.01 9.27 6.21
C GLY A 52 12.58 8.99 4.81
N CYS A 53 12.82 7.72 4.49
CA CYS A 53 13.46 7.32 3.23
C CYS A 53 12.57 6.55 2.25
N GLY A 54 11.31 6.25 2.60
CA GLY A 54 10.41 5.49 1.76
C GLY A 54 10.74 3.99 1.63
N LYS A 55 11.71 3.49 2.40
CA LYS A 55 12.06 2.06 2.45
C LYS A 55 10.85 1.25 2.90
N VAL A 56 10.62 0.12 2.23
CA VAL A 56 9.56 -0.84 2.56
C VAL A 56 10.21 -2.16 2.96
N GLU A 57 9.74 -2.75 4.04
CA GLU A 57 10.22 -4.04 4.55
C GLU A 57 9.04 -4.96 4.87
N ASP A 58 9.23 -6.25 4.63
CA ASP A 58 8.23 -7.28 4.95
C ASP A 58 8.23 -7.53 6.46
N ILE A 59 7.04 -7.65 7.03
CA ILE A 59 6.88 -8.09 8.40
C ILE A 59 6.82 -9.62 8.42
N PRO A 60 7.68 -10.29 9.20
CA PRO A 60 7.60 -11.74 9.36
C PRO A 60 6.25 -12.14 9.96
N GLY A 61 5.53 -13.05 9.29
CA GLY A 61 4.28 -13.61 9.78
C GLY A 61 3.21 -13.72 8.69
N GLU A 62 2.13 -14.42 9.02
CA GLU A 62 0.93 -14.49 8.20
C GLU A 62 0.00 -13.30 8.50
N THR A 63 -0.86 -12.96 7.54
CA THR A 63 -1.93 -11.99 7.74
C THR A 63 -2.90 -12.47 8.82
N ASP A 64 -3.42 -11.55 9.65
CA ASP A 64 -4.36 -11.87 10.73
C ASP A 64 -5.80 -11.97 10.20
N PRO A 65 -6.38 -13.17 10.08
CA PRO A 65 -7.76 -13.35 9.62
C PRO A 65 -8.80 -12.81 10.62
N LYS A 66 -8.41 -12.50 11.86
CA LYS A 66 -9.33 -11.92 12.85
C LYS A 66 -9.80 -10.53 12.44
N LEU A 67 -9.00 -9.77 11.69
CA LEU A 67 -9.41 -8.47 11.18
C LEU A 67 -10.60 -8.61 10.23
N ASP A 68 -10.56 -9.56 9.31
CA ASP A 68 -11.66 -9.81 8.36
C ASP A 68 -12.93 -10.24 9.11
N ASN A 69 -12.79 -11.15 10.07
CA ASN A 69 -13.92 -11.64 10.86
C ASN A 69 -14.55 -10.54 11.71
N MET A 70 -13.73 -9.67 12.31
CA MET A 70 -14.22 -8.53 13.08
C MET A 70 -15.06 -7.60 12.21
N VAL A 71 -14.57 -7.25 11.01
CA VAL A 71 -15.32 -6.36 10.09
C VAL A 71 -16.61 -7.02 9.59
N LYS A 72 -16.60 -8.34 9.34
CA LYS A 72 -17.83 -9.10 9.01
C LYS A 72 -18.89 -9.04 10.11
N THR A 73 -18.49 -8.93 11.38
CA THR A 73 -19.46 -8.82 12.50
C THR A 73 -19.94 -7.39 12.75
N LEU A 74 -19.20 -6.38 12.29
CA LEU A 74 -19.47 -4.97 12.53
C LEU A 74 -20.09 -4.25 11.32
N SER A 75 -20.24 -4.93 10.18
CA SER A 75 -20.75 -4.36 8.94
C SER A 75 -21.56 -5.37 8.14
N ASP A 76 -22.46 -4.88 7.29
CA ASP A 76 -23.25 -5.71 6.37
C ASP A 76 -22.52 -6.02 5.06
N TYR A 77 -21.21 -5.72 4.97
CA TYR A 77 -20.42 -5.95 3.77
C TYR A 77 -19.94 -7.39 3.64
N GLU A 78 -19.91 -7.90 2.42
CA GLU A 78 -19.21 -9.14 2.10
C GLU A 78 -17.70 -8.89 2.04
N ILE A 79 -16.98 -9.30 3.09
CA ILE A 79 -15.53 -9.07 3.19
C ILE A 79 -14.75 -10.21 2.52
N TRP A 80 -13.98 -9.86 1.49
CA TRP A 80 -13.11 -10.78 0.74
C TRP A 80 -11.65 -10.75 1.20
N GLY A 81 -11.30 -9.81 2.06
CA GLY A 81 -9.99 -9.68 2.68
C GLY A 81 -9.71 -8.25 3.12
N HIS A 82 -8.50 -8.02 3.61
CA HIS A 82 -8.01 -6.71 4.00
C HIS A 82 -6.64 -6.43 3.41
N ARG A 83 -6.30 -5.15 3.38
CA ARG A 83 -4.97 -4.67 3.02
C ARG A 83 -4.46 -3.82 4.17
N LEU A 84 -3.27 -4.13 4.67
CA LEU A 84 -2.68 -3.41 5.79
C LEU A 84 -1.23 -3.05 5.46
N GLU A 85 -0.90 -1.78 5.66
CA GLU A 85 0.46 -1.25 5.58
C GLU A 85 0.74 -0.48 6.86
N PHE A 86 1.86 -0.80 7.51
CA PHE A 86 2.35 -0.06 8.66
C PHE A 86 3.21 1.12 8.20
N ILE A 87 3.05 2.26 8.84
CA ILE A 87 3.84 3.46 8.56
C ILE A 87 4.66 3.80 9.79
N GLY A 88 5.97 4.01 9.62
CA GLY A 88 6.87 4.25 10.74
C GLY A 88 8.21 4.87 10.33
N MET A 89 9.21 4.76 11.20
CA MET A 89 10.58 5.24 10.96
C MET A 89 11.56 4.07 11.08
N CYS A 90 12.36 3.83 10.03
CA CYS A 90 13.37 2.77 10.06
C CYS A 90 14.54 3.15 11.00
N PRO A 91 15.33 2.18 11.47
CA PRO A 91 16.45 2.45 12.37
C PRO A 91 17.43 3.49 11.84
N GLN A 92 17.73 3.46 10.53
CA GLN A 92 18.64 4.41 9.88
C GLN A 92 18.11 5.85 9.94
N CYS A 93 16.84 6.08 9.59
CA CYS A 93 16.25 7.42 9.66
C CYS A 93 16.02 7.90 11.10
N ARG A 94 16.02 7.02 12.10
CA ARG A 94 15.97 7.44 13.52
C ARG A 94 17.34 7.87 14.04
N THR A 95 18.43 7.32 13.52
CA THR A 95 19.79 7.71 13.91
C THR A 95 20.31 8.89 13.10
N ASP A 96 19.84 9.01 11.86
CA ASP A 96 20.27 10.05 10.94
C ASP A 96 19.27 11.22 10.97
N ALA A 97 19.39 12.08 11.99
CA ALA A 97 18.51 13.25 12.15
C ALA A 97 18.69 14.31 11.04
N ASP A 98 19.79 14.28 10.28
CA ASP A 98 20.21 15.38 9.41
C ASP A 98 20.21 15.08 7.90
N SER A 99 20.03 13.83 7.45
CA SER A 99 20.36 13.46 6.05
C SER A 99 19.20 13.07 5.15
N HIS A 100 17.96 13.03 5.66
CA HIS A 100 16.79 12.68 4.85
C HIS A 100 15.77 13.81 4.92
N SER A 101 15.79 14.72 3.92
CA SER A 101 14.62 15.53 3.63
C SER A 101 13.45 14.57 3.49
N PRO A 102 12.40 14.68 4.31
CA PRO A 102 11.33 13.73 4.30
C PRO A 102 10.72 13.80 2.90
N GLN A 103 10.87 12.73 2.12
CA GLN A 103 10.06 12.54 0.93
C GLN A 103 8.68 12.16 1.43
N VAL A 104 8.00 13.16 2.03
CA VAL A 104 6.60 13.08 2.38
C VAL A 104 5.90 12.93 1.04
N HIS A 105 5.60 11.70 0.66
CA HIS A 105 4.53 11.46 -0.27
C HIS A 105 3.26 11.98 0.44
N PRO A 106 2.58 13.00 -0.11
CA PRO A 106 1.52 13.75 0.60
C PRO A 106 0.33 12.90 1.09
N GLU A 107 0.24 11.64 0.68
CA GLU A 107 -0.98 10.84 0.68
C GLU A 107 -1.18 10.01 1.97
N ALA A 108 -0.23 10.04 2.91
CA ALA A 108 -0.43 9.45 4.24
C ALA A 108 -1.53 10.17 5.07
N LEU A 109 -2.05 11.30 4.60
CA LEU A 109 -3.11 12.07 5.25
C LEU A 109 -4.53 11.83 4.67
N ASP A 110 -4.66 11.20 3.50
CA ASP A 110 -5.97 11.07 2.82
C ASP A 110 -6.83 9.90 3.34
N LEU A 111 -6.31 9.10 4.28
CA LEU A 111 -7.06 8.02 4.93
C LEU A 111 -7.75 8.44 6.24
N ILE A 112 -7.70 9.72 6.63
CA ILE A 112 -8.24 10.23 7.92
C ILE A 112 -9.20 11.41 7.74
N THR A 113 -9.82 11.59 6.55
CA THR A 113 -10.99 12.48 6.45
C THR A 113 -12.26 11.62 6.50
N PRO A 114 -13.09 11.75 7.56
CA PRO A 114 -14.45 11.24 7.50
C PRO A 114 -15.15 11.99 6.36
N GLY A 115 -15.63 11.25 5.37
CA GLY A 115 -16.48 11.82 4.33
C GLY A 115 -17.64 12.56 4.99
N GLU A 116 -17.76 13.85 4.65
CA GLU A 116 -18.90 14.67 4.99
C GLU A 116 -20.17 13.92 4.58
N THR A 117 -21.02 13.57 5.55
CA THR A 117 -22.35 13.05 5.29
C THR A 117 -23.16 14.16 4.59
N PRO A 118 -23.76 13.91 3.42
CA PRO A 118 -24.69 14.88 2.85
C PRO A 118 -25.86 15.01 3.81
N GLY A 119 -26.13 16.24 4.24
CA GLY A 119 -27.20 16.60 5.16
C GLY A 119 -28.52 15.92 4.79
N ALA A 120 -29.00 15.10 5.73
CA ALA A 120 -30.42 14.81 5.82
C ALA A 120 -31.08 16.09 6.34
N ASP A 121 -31.65 16.89 5.45
CA ASP A 121 -32.70 17.83 5.84
C ASP A 121 -33.97 17.51 5.06
N GLY A 122 -34.96 17.10 5.85
CA GLY A 122 -36.29 16.81 5.39
C GLY A 122 -37.06 18.09 5.11
N GLY A 123 -37.87 18.07 4.06
CA GLY A 123 -38.79 19.14 3.74
C GLY A 123 -39.97 18.61 2.94
N ARG A 124 -40.93 17.99 3.62
CA ARG A 124 -42.33 18.07 3.18
C ARG A 124 -42.74 19.54 3.25
N VAL A 125 -43.01 20.17 2.11
CA VAL A 125 -44.32 20.73 1.69
C VAL A 125 -44.27 20.92 0.18
#